data_AF-A0A1F6YB07-F1
#
_entry.id   AF-A0A1F6YB07-F1
#
_cell.length_a   1.000
_cell.length_b   1.000
_cell.length_c   1.000
_cell.angle_alpha   90.00
_cell.angle_beta   90.00
_cell.angle_gamma   90.00
#
_symmetry.space_group_name_H-M   'P 1'
#
loop_
_entity.id
_entity.type
_entity.pdbx_description
1 polymer ?
#
loop_
_entity_poly.entity_id
_entity_poly.type
_entity_poly.pdbx_seq_one_letter_code
_entity_poly.pdbx_strand_id
1 'polypeptide(L)'
;MKRKLFFAGFIILSALIFGNLGTPHALADTAIHLKVATNDSTLYDQDITVAPCDSDNAGTLMITPYCAILQSGLASDWDWTWAPSAFLNSLGGIAGFTSQDADGNDVYHYWSWSLNSIEAMVALNQYELLPADSILLTFIDPAIPAAAGAPAGNAGPILPPPFDIEKALNYLKSVQGPDGSFGGEGLYTDWAAIAFGAANVAGEPVEKITSYFSSHNQISPLLTDNERRAMALLALGLNPYDWHGVNYIEAILRSWDGNQFGNPELVNDDIFALLPLQKAGFTMKNDMIKKDLAFIISKQRKNGSWEESVDMTAAAIQALRPFQDNNNGVYDSLTQAMSYMFNNQGATGGWDSVYSTSWAAQAMHSVDASWVKYGYSPSDYLSLEQAVDGGMLPVSATLENRVWATSYAIPAVLGKSWNEILRPATRPALPETIQSTEVKNTQATPVISPAQITQDNPVEILPEIPTEITAAVLTAEVIDSLPSDGNSSAGNLPVVLSLLGGAILIILLGKLFLV
;
A
#
# COMPACT_ATOMS: atom_id res chain seq x y z
N MET A 1 33.20 -57.21 -17.10
CA MET A 1 32.75 -58.02 -18.26
C MET A 1 31.35 -58.57 -17.95
N LYS A 2 30.44 -58.64 -18.94
CA LYS A 2 28.98 -58.87 -18.74
C LYS A 2 28.61 -60.31 -18.34
N ARG A 3 27.50 -60.48 -17.57
CA ARG A 3 26.41 -61.52 -17.62
C ARG A 3 25.88 -61.81 -16.19
N LYS A 4 24.59 -62.12 -15.93
CA LYS A 4 23.31 -62.03 -16.68
C LYS A 4 22.11 -62.17 -15.70
N LEU A 5 20.89 -61.87 -16.16
CA LEU A 5 19.59 -61.99 -15.47
C LEU A 5 19.16 -63.43 -15.08
N PHE A 6 18.02 -63.49 -14.34
CA PHE A 6 16.99 -64.55 -14.12
C PHE A 6 16.88 -65.03 -12.65
N PHE A 7 15.69 -65.20 -12.02
CA PHE A 7 14.31 -64.69 -12.27
C PHE A 7 13.39 -64.97 -11.03
N ALA A 8 12.11 -64.55 -11.08
CA ALA A 8 10.95 -65.03 -10.27
C ALA A 8 10.97 -64.98 -8.72
N GLY A 9 10.28 -63.96 -8.17
CA GLY A 9 8.98 -64.13 -7.51
C GLY A 9 8.86 -64.70 -6.09
N PHE A 10 8.47 -63.84 -5.13
CA PHE A 10 7.43 -64.18 -4.16
C PHE A 10 6.59 -62.93 -3.81
N ILE A 11 5.27 -63.03 -3.97
CA ILE A 11 4.29 -61.99 -3.61
C ILE A 11 3.63 -62.41 -2.30
N ILE A 12 3.79 -61.66 -1.20
CA ILE A 12 2.78 -61.58 -0.12
C ILE A 12 2.78 -60.15 0.48
N LEU A 13 1.69 -59.44 0.19
CA LEU A 13 0.89 -58.60 1.09
C LEU A 13 1.58 -57.55 2.00
N SER A 14 1.60 -56.30 1.53
CA SER A 14 1.59 -55.09 2.37
C SER A 14 0.47 -54.16 1.90
N ALA A 15 -0.77 -54.47 2.27
CA ALA A 15 -1.93 -53.63 1.96
C ALA A 15 -2.17 -52.61 3.09
N LEU A 16 -2.69 -51.43 2.71
CA LEU A 16 -3.31 -50.43 3.59
C LEU A 16 -2.41 -49.77 4.67
N ILE A 17 -1.63 -48.76 4.26
CA ILE A 17 -1.99 -47.35 4.53
C ILE A 17 -1.50 -46.49 3.32
N PHE A 18 -2.26 -46.50 2.23
CA PHE A 18 -2.22 -45.39 1.27
C PHE A 18 -3.30 -44.40 1.70
N GLY A 19 -2.86 -43.25 2.22
CA GLY A 19 -3.76 -42.14 2.55
C GLY A 19 -4.32 -41.52 1.27
N ASN A 20 -5.47 -42.03 0.84
CA ASN A 20 -6.45 -41.36 -0.01
C ASN A 20 -5.88 -40.45 -1.12
N LEU A 21 -5.20 -41.05 -2.12
CA LEU A 21 -5.28 -40.50 -3.47
C LEU A 21 -6.74 -40.61 -3.88
N GLY A 22 -7.49 -39.53 -3.68
CA GLY A 22 -8.89 -39.47 -4.04
C GLY A 22 -9.07 -39.89 -5.51
N THR A 23 -10.12 -40.64 -5.78
CA THR A 23 -10.71 -40.66 -7.12
C THR A 23 -10.77 -39.22 -7.64
N PRO A 24 -10.43 -38.94 -8.91
CA PRO A 24 -10.64 -37.61 -9.47
C PRO A 24 -12.11 -37.28 -9.23
N HIS A 25 -12.38 -36.34 -8.33
CA HIS A 25 -13.72 -35.83 -8.16
C HIS A 25 -14.07 -35.21 -9.50
N ALA A 26 -15.13 -35.70 -10.13
CA ALA A 26 -15.75 -34.91 -11.18
C ALA A 26 -16.04 -33.54 -10.55
N LEU A 27 -15.49 -32.48 -11.12
CA LEU A 27 -15.80 -31.11 -10.73
C LEU A 27 -17.32 -30.99 -10.80
N ALA A 28 -17.96 -30.79 -9.65
CA ALA A 28 -19.41 -30.81 -9.53
C ALA A 28 -19.96 -29.47 -10.01
N ASP A 29 -21.00 -29.50 -10.84
CA ASP A 29 -21.55 -28.30 -11.46
C ASP A 29 -21.88 -27.21 -10.43
N THR A 30 -21.41 -25.98 -10.67
CA THR A 30 -21.58 -24.86 -9.74
C THR A 30 -22.80 -24.02 -10.13
N ALA A 31 -23.73 -23.83 -9.20
CA ALA A 31 -24.85 -22.91 -9.39
C ALA A 31 -24.43 -21.46 -9.09
N ILE A 32 -24.58 -20.57 -10.07
CA ILE A 32 -24.27 -19.14 -9.99
C ILE A 32 -25.44 -18.30 -10.54
N HIS A 33 -25.41 -16.99 -10.31
CA HIS A 33 -26.20 -16.03 -11.07
C HIS A 33 -25.36 -15.44 -12.20
N LEU A 34 -25.84 -15.46 -13.44
CA LEU A 34 -25.16 -14.85 -14.58
C LEU A 34 -26.06 -13.76 -15.21
N LYS A 35 -25.48 -12.57 -15.34
CA LYS A 35 -26.08 -11.43 -16.04
C LYS A 35 -25.15 -10.89 -17.12
N VAL A 36 -25.71 -10.59 -18.28
CA VAL A 36 -25.03 -9.99 -19.42
C VAL A 36 -25.90 -8.84 -19.92
N ALA A 37 -25.35 -7.62 -19.89
CA ALA A 37 -26.10 -6.41 -20.22
C ALA A 37 -25.26 -5.41 -21.03
N THR A 38 -25.99 -4.50 -21.65
CA THR A 38 -25.52 -3.24 -22.22
C THR A 38 -26.23 -2.10 -21.49
N ASN A 39 -25.88 -0.85 -21.77
CA ASN A 39 -26.58 0.30 -21.21
C ASN A 39 -28.11 0.29 -21.49
N ASP A 40 -28.53 -0.22 -22.65
CA ASP A 40 -29.91 -0.13 -23.15
C ASP A 40 -30.68 -1.47 -23.13
N SER A 41 -30.00 -2.60 -22.94
CA SER A 41 -30.62 -3.94 -23.02
C SER A 41 -29.92 -4.99 -22.16
N THR A 42 -30.71 -5.90 -21.59
CA THR A 42 -30.20 -7.11 -20.93
C THR A 42 -30.29 -8.28 -21.89
N LEU A 43 -29.16 -8.95 -22.16
CA LEU A 43 -29.03 -10.06 -23.09
C LEU A 43 -29.23 -11.41 -22.41
N TYR A 44 -28.85 -11.50 -21.13
CA TYR A 44 -29.02 -12.68 -20.27
C TYR A 44 -29.08 -12.24 -18.80
N ASP A 45 -29.92 -12.87 -17.98
CA ASP A 45 -30.12 -12.57 -16.55
C ASP A 45 -30.87 -13.75 -15.91
N GLN A 46 -30.13 -14.79 -15.52
CA GLN A 46 -30.68 -16.05 -14.99
C GLN A 46 -29.69 -16.74 -14.05
N ASP A 47 -30.21 -17.53 -13.11
CA ASP A 47 -29.42 -18.50 -12.37
C ASP A 47 -29.07 -19.68 -13.28
N ILE A 48 -27.79 -20.05 -13.34
CA ILE A 48 -27.26 -21.11 -14.20
C ILE A 48 -26.39 -22.08 -13.40
N THR A 49 -26.59 -23.37 -13.65
CA THR A 49 -25.73 -24.45 -13.16
C THR A 49 -24.65 -24.73 -14.20
N VAL A 50 -23.41 -24.38 -13.88
CA VAL A 50 -22.26 -24.37 -14.80
C VAL A 50 -21.48 -25.67 -14.66
N ALA A 51 -21.48 -26.48 -15.72
CA ALA A 51 -20.64 -27.66 -15.82
C ALA A 51 -19.18 -27.30 -16.17
N PRO A 52 -18.20 -28.16 -15.87
CA PRO A 52 -16.80 -27.93 -16.22
C PRO A 52 -16.56 -27.89 -17.74
N CYS A 53 -15.68 -27.00 -18.20
CA CYS A 53 -15.25 -26.91 -19.60
C CYS A 53 -13.74 -26.70 -19.72
N ASP A 54 -13.18 -26.90 -20.91
CA ASP A 54 -11.79 -26.56 -21.24
C ASP A 54 -11.69 -25.04 -21.40
N SER A 55 -11.31 -24.34 -20.33
CA SER A 55 -11.21 -22.86 -20.32
C SER A 55 -9.78 -22.33 -20.38
N ASP A 56 -8.79 -23.19 -20.61
CA ASP A 56 -7.40 -22.78 -20.88
C ASP A 56 -6.89 -23.24 -22.26
N ASN A 57 -7.70 -24.01 -23.00
CA ASN A 57 -7.31 -24.72 -24.24
C ASN A 57 -6.11 -25.68 -24.04
N ALA A 58 -5.83 -26.08 -22.80
CA ALA A 58 -4.81 -27.06 -22.46
C ALA A 58 -5.40 -28.46 -22.19
N GLY A 59 -6.73 -28.62 -22.31
CA GLY A 59 -7.42 -29.88 -22.07
C GLY A 59 -7.71 -30.16 -20.59
N THR A 60 -7.51 -29.17 -19.71
CA THR A 60 -7.88 -29.27 -18.30
C THR A 60 -9.27 -28.68 -18.10
N LEU A 61 -10.19 -29.48 -17.57
CA LEU A 61 -11.53 -28.98 -17.27
C LEU A 61 -11.51 -28.14 -15.99
N MET A 62 -12.08 -26.94 -16.06
CA MET A 62 -12.29 -26.02 -14.93
C MET A 62 -13.75 -25.51 -14.96
N ILE A 63 -14.26 -25.00 -13.84
CA ILE A 63 -15.58 -24.34 -13.78
C ILE A 63 -15.33 -22.84 -13.65
N THR A 64 -15.47 -22.10 -14.75
CA THR A 64 -15.09 -20.67 -14.82
C THR A 64 -16.20 -19.81 -15.44
N PRO A 65 -16.17 -18.47 -15.26
CA PRO A 65 -17.10 -17.56 -15.95
C PRO A 65 -17.14 -17.75 -17.47
N TYR A 66 -16.01 -18.11 -18.10
CA TYR A 66 -15.94 -18.52 -19.51
C TYR A 66 -16.85 -19.72 -19.81
N CYS A 67 -16.82 -20.75 -18.97
CA CYS A 67 -17.72 -21.90 -19.10
C CYS A 67 -19.19 -21.50 -18.93
N ALA A 68 -19.49 -20.56 -18.03
CA ALA A 68 -20.84 -20.02 -17.85
C ALA A 68 -21.32 -19.26 -19.10
N ILE A 69 -20.45 -18.44 -19.72
CA ILE A 69 -20.75 -17.73 -20.98
C ILE A 69 -21.07 -18.71 -22.10
N LEU A 70 -20.24 -19.75 -22.31
CA LEU A 70 -20.51 -20.77 -23.33
C LEU A 70 -21.85 -21.51 -23.07
N GLN A 71 -22.17 -21.80 -21.81
CA GLN A 71 -23.40 -22.52 -21.43
C GLN A 71 -24.65 -21.64 -21.40
N SER A 72 -24.50 -20.31 -21.33
CA SER A 72 -25.61 -19.36 -21.49
C SER A 72 -26.28 -19.43 -22.87
N GLY A 73 -25.56 -19.96 -23.88
CA GLY A 73 -26.01 -20.00 -25.26
C GLY A 73 -25.84 -18.69 -26.04
N LEU A 74 -25.31 -17.64 -25.41
CA LEU A 74 -24.91 -16.42 -26.11
C LEU A 74 -23.73 -16.70 -27.05
N ALA A 75 -23.80 -16.16 -28.28
CA ALA A 75 -22.66 -16.20 -29.19
C ALA A 75 -21.53 -15.33 -28.62
N SER A 76 -20.34 -15.91 -28.48
CA SER A 76 -19.14 -15.23 -27.96
C SER A 76 -17.93 -15.48 -28.85
N ASP A 77 -17.10 -14.45 -29.08
CA ASP A 77 -15.81 -14.56 -29.75
C ASP A 77 -14.67 -14.19 -28.79
N TRP A 78 -13.54 -14.88 -28.88
CA TRP A 78 -12.45 -14.81 -27.91
C TRP A 78 -11.08 -14.77 -28.60
N ASP A 79 -10.24 -13.81 -28.21
CA ASP A 79 -8.83 -13.79 -28.59
C ASP A 79 -7.97 -14.52 -27.55
N TRP A 80 -7.12 -15.43 -28.04
CA TRP A 80 -6.20 -16.26 -27.26
C TRP A 80 -4.73 -15.95 -27.57
N THR A 81 -4.46 -14.95 -28.42
CA THR A 81 -3.11 -14.56 -28.85
C THR A 81 -2.25 -14.02 -27.70
N TRP A 82 -2.88 -13.66 -26.56
CA TRP A 82 -2.25 -13.14 -25.35
C TRP A 82 -2.39 -14.08 -24.12
N ALA A 83 -2.40 -15.40 -24.36
CA ALA A 83 -2.43 -16.42 -23.31
C ALA A 83 -1.39 -16.15 -22.19
N PRO A 84 -1.73 -16.39 -20.91
CA PRO A 84 -2.78 -17.29 -20.41
C PRO A 84 -4.18 -16.69 -20.22
N SER A 85 -4.39 -15.41 -20.52
CA SER A 85 -5.69 -14.74 -20.34
C SER A 85 -6.48 -14.69 -21.66
N ALA A 86 -7.69 -15.23 -21.68
CA ALA A 86 -8.60 -15.13 -22.82
C ALA A 86 -9.27 -13.76 -22.83
N PHE A 87 -9.19 -13.05 -23.95
CA PHE A 87 -9.83 -11.74 -24.12
C PHE A 87 -11.17 -11.88 -24.84
N LEU A 88 -12.22 -11.26 -24.31
CA LEU A 88 -13.59 -11.34 -24.86
C LEU A 88 -13.78 -10.29 -25.96
N ASN A 89 -13.63 -10.71 -27.23
CA ASN A 89 -13.81 -9.84 -28.39
C ASN A 89 -15.28 -9.42 -28.57
N SER A 90 -16.20 -10.38 -28.43
CA SER A 90 -17.63 -10.12 -28.59
C SER A 90 -18.50 -11.05 -27.75
N LEU A 91 -19.68 -10.57 -27.36
CA LEU A 91 -20.68 -11.34 -26.65
C LEU A 91 -22.09 -10.90 -27.09
N GLY A 92 -22.99 -11.86 -27.27
CA GLY A 92 -24.35 -11.61 -27.74
C GLY A 92 -24.44 -10.97 -29.14
N GLY A 93 -23.37 -11.06 -29.94
CA GLY A 93 -23.26 -10.39 -31.25
C GLY A 93 -22.76 -8.94 -31.19
N ILE A 94 -22.36 -8.44 -30.03
CA ILE A 94 -21.77 -7.10 -29.84
C ILE A 94 -20.27 -7.24 -29.66
N ALA A 95 -19.50 -6.71 -30.60
CA ALA A 95 -18.04 -6.72 -30.56
C ALA A 95 -17.48 -5.43 -29.96
N GLY A 96 -16.35 -5.54 -29.26
CA GLY A 96 -15.54 -4.39 -28.89
C GLY A 96 -14.90 -3.72 -30.11
N PHE A 97 -14.67 -2.41 -30.04
CA PHE A 97 -14.07 -1.62 -31.11
C PHE A 97 -13.40 -0.36 -30.54
N THR A 98 -12.55 0.28 -31.34
CA THR A 98 -11.98 1.59 -31.02
C THR A 98 -12.60 2.64 -31.95
N SER A 99 -13.11 3.72 -31.37
CA SER A 99 -13.49 4.95 -32.09
C SER A 99 -12.53 6.09 -31.73
N GLN A 100 -12.76 7.29 -32.24
CA GLN A 100 -12.04 8.49 -31.80
C GLN A 100 -13.00 9.57 -31.31
N ASP A 101 -12.57 10.33 -30.31
CA ASP A 101 -13.32 11.48 -29.79
C ASP A 101 -13.17 12.73 -30.69
N ALA A 102 -13.75 13.85 -30.27
CA ALA A 102 -13.73 15.11 -31.03
C ALA A 102 -12.32 15.75 -31.12
N ASP A 103 -11.40 15.37 -30.23
CA ASP A 103 -10.01 15.85 -30.18
C ASP A 103 -9.04 14.86 -30.87
N GLY A 104 -9.54 13.70 -31.32
CA GLY A 104 -8.81 12.67 -32.04
C GLY A 104 -8.18 11.59 -31.16
N ASN A 105 -8.54 11.51 -29.88
CA ASN A 105 -8.05 10.46 -28.97
C ASN A 105 -8.85 9.17 -29.17
N ASP A 106 -8.19 8.02 -29.02
CA ASP A 106 -8.84 6.71 -29.09
C ASP A 106 -9.80 6.48 -27.91
N VAL A 107 -11.02 6.06 -28.22
CA VAL A 107 -12.07 5.69 -27.27
C VAL A 107 -12.37 4.20 -27.45
N TYR A 108 -12.13 3.41 -26.41
CA TYR A 108 -12.29 1.96 -26.43
C TYR A 108 -13.70 1.55 -25.97
N HIS A 109 -14.33 0.70 -26.77
CA HIS A 109 -15.63 0.07 -26.50
C HIS A 109 -15.37 -1.42 -26.27
N TYR A 110 -15.76 -1.96 -25.12
CA TYR A 110 -15.35 -3.30 -24.72
C TYR A 110 -16.29 -3.93 -23.68
N TRP A 111 -16.22 -5.26 -23.52
CA TRP A 111 -16.91 -5.96 -22.45
C TRP A 111 -16.07 -5.93 -21.16
N SER A 112 -16.58 -5.28 -20.11
CA SER A 112 -16.06 -5.46 -18.74
C SER A 112 -16.86 -6.54 -18.00
N TRP A 113 -16.29 -7.10 -16.94
CA TRP A 113 -16.98 -8.06 -16.08
C TRP A 113 -16.71 -7.82 -14.60
N SER A 114 -17.67 -8.22 -13.78
CA SER A 114 -17.65 -8.11 -12.33
C SER A 114 -18.12 -9.40 -11.68
N LEU A 115 -17.56 -9.66 -10.50
CA LEU A 115 -17.82 -10.80 -9.64
C LEU A 115 -18.35 -10.25 -8.31
N ASN A 116 -19.53 -10.71 -7.89
CA ASN A 116 -20.15 -10.34 -6.61
C ASN A 116 -20.25 -8.82 -6.41
N SER A 117 -20.61 -8.09 -7.48
CA SER A 117 -20.71 -6.62 -7.57
C SER A 117 -19.39 -5.84 -7.48
N ILE A 118 -18.24 -6.51 -7.63
CA ILE A 118 -16.90 -5.91 -7.66
C ILE A 118 -16.27 -6.15 -9.05
N GLU A 119 -15.62 -5.17 -9.65
CA GLU A 119 -14.92 -5.36 -10.94
C GLU A 119 -13.82 -6.42 -10.81
N ALA A 120 -13.80 -7.38 -11.73
CA ALA A 120 -13.03 -8.60 -11.54
C ALA A 120 -11.58 -8.45 -12.02
N MET A 121 -10.63 -8.65 -11.11
CA MET A 121 -9.18 -8.47 -11.35
C MET A 121 -8.49 -9.67 -12.02
N VAL A 122 -9.26 -10.65 -12.49
CA VAL A 122 -8.78 -11.90 -13.11
C VAL A 122 -9.49 -12.10 -14.45
N ALA A 123 -8.94 -12.94 -15.33
CA ALA A 123 -9.62 -13.23 -16.60
C ALA A 123 -10.83 -14.14 -16.38
N LEU A 124 -11.86 -13.99 -17.23
CA LEU A 124 -13.08 -14.82 -17.24
C LEU A 124 -12.79 -16.33 -17.33
N ASN A 125 -11.61 -16.70 -17.84
CA ASN A 125 -11.19 -18.08 -18.05
C ASN A 125 -10.26 -18.63 -16.94
N GLN A 126 -9.92 -17.81 -15.95
CA GLN A 126 -8.95 -18.09 -14.87
C GLN A 126 -9.57 -18.14 -13.46
N TYR A 127 -10.76 -17.57 -13.27
CA TYR A 127 -11.47 -17.61 -11.98
C TYR A 127 -12.25 -18.92 -11.82
N GLU A 128 -12.01 -19.66 -10.73
CA GLU A 128 -12.79 -20.85 -10.36
C GLU A 128 -14.09 -20.44 -9.64
N LEU A 129 -15.23 -20.76 -10.23
CA LEU A 129 -16.56 -20.37 -9.73
C LEU A 129 -16.94 -21.09 -8.43
N LEU A 130 -17.40 -20.31 -7.46
CA LEU A 130 -17.97 -20.77 -6.20
C LEU A 130 -19.51 -20.76 -6.24
N PRO A 131 -20.18 -21.63 -5.45
CA PRO A 131 -21.65 -21.63 -5.37
C PRO A 131 -22.19 -20.28 -4.90
N ALA A 132 -23.23 -19.80 -5.59
CA ALA A 132 -23.89 -18.51 -5.41
C ALA A 132 -23.05 -17.26 -5.79
N ASP A 133 -21.96 -17.42 -6.54
CA ASP A 133 -21.33 -16.26 -7.20
C ASP A 133 -22.32 -15.54 -8.14
N SER A 134 -22.17 -14.21 -8.24
CA SER A 134 -22.94 -13.34 -9.12
C SER A 134 -22.01 -12.71 -10.15
N ILE A 135 -22.14 -13.13 -11.41
CA ILE A 135 -21.34 -12.66 -12.54
C ILE A 135 -22.15 -11.63 -13.33
N LEU A 136 -21.60 -10.43 -13.52
CA LEU A 136 -22.18 -9.41 -14.39
C LEU A 136 -21.16 -9.00 -15.46
N LEU A 137 -21.47 -9.28 -16.74
CA LEU A 137 -20.79 -8.70 -17.89
C LEU A 137 -21.56 -7.48 -18.41
N THR A 138 -20.84 -6.38 -18.64
CA THR A 138 -21.41 -5.12 -19.13
C THR A 138 -20.62 -4.62 -20.34
N PHE A 139 -21.31 -4.32 -21.44
CA PHE A 139 -20.67 -3.62 -22.56
C PHE A 139 -20.48 -2.14 -22.23
N ILE A 140 -19.23 -1.71 -22.22
CA ILE A 140 -18.82 -0.32 -22.01
C ILE A 140 -18.77 0.36 -23.37
N ASP A 141 -19.76 1.22 -23.64
CA ASP A 141 -19.82 2.14 -24.80
C ASP A 141 -19.72 3.59 -24.28
N PRO A 142 -18.55 4.23 -24.37
CA PRO A 142 -18.38 5.63 -23.96
C PRO A 142 -18.91 6.57 -25.05
N ALA A 143 -20.24 6.69 -25.13
CA ALA A 143 -20.91 7.48 -26.15
C ALA A 143 -20.53 8.97 -26.14
N ILE A 144 -20.16 9.51 -27.31
CA ILE A 144 -20.12 10.96 -27.56
C ILE A 144 -21.58 11.47 -27.51
N PRO A 145 -21.92 12.50 -26.71
CA PRO A 145 -23.30 12.91 -26.52
C PRO A 145 -23.90 13.58 -27.76
N ALA A 146 -24.74 12.83 -28.49
CA ALA A 146 -25.56 13.35 -29.57
C ALA A 146 -26.72 14.23 -29.05
N ALA A 147 -27.09 15.26 -29.81
CA ALA A 147 -27.98 16.30 -29.34
C ALA A 147 -29.47 15.90 -29.21
N ALA A 148 -30.05 16.23 -28.05
CA ALA A 148 -31.46 16.54 -27.79
C ALA A 148 -32.56 15.61 -28.37
N GLY A 149 -33.01 14.65 -27.55
CA GLY A 149 -34.23 13.87 -27.78
C GLY A 149 -34.73 13.14 -26.51
N ALA A 150 -35.29 13.87 -25.55
CA ALA A 150 -35.89 13.31 -24.33
C ALA A 150 -37.15 12.44 -24.65
N PRO A 151 -37.59 11.47 -23.80
CA PRO A 151 -37.39 11.46 -22.34
C PRO A 151 -37.15 10.11 -21.62
N ALA A 152 -36.06 10.04 -20.86
CA ALA A 152 -35.99 9.43 -19.53
C ALA A 152 -34.85 10.15 -18.77
N GLY A 153 -34.92 10.23 -17.44
CA GLY A 153 -34.09 11.18 -16.70
C GLY A 153 -32.61 10.81 -16.61
N ASN A 154 -31.74 11.53 -17.34
CA ASN A 154 -30.34 11.69 -16.97
C ASN A 154 -30.24 12.47 -15.66
N ALA A 155 -30.30 11.76 -14.53
CA ALA A 155 -29.56 12.22 -13.37
C ALA A 155 -28.07 12.11 -13.71
N GLY A 156 -27.30 13.18 -13.50
CA GLY A 156 -25.83 13.05 -13.43
C GLY A 156 -25.43 12.16 -12.26
N PRO A 157 -24.13 11.88 -12.05
CA PRO A 157 -23.68 11.20 -10.85
C PRO A 157 -24.30 11.88 -9.62
N ILE A 158 -24.99 11.11 -8.79
CA ILE A 158 -25.60 11.63 -7.56
C ILE A 158 -24.44 11.81 -6.59
N LEU A 159 -23.82 12.99 -6.66
CA LEU A 159 -22.70 13.32 -5.80
C LEU A 159 -23.15 13.25 -4.33
N PRO A 160 -22.28 12.76 -3.43
CA PRO A 160 -22.54 12.78 -2.01
C PRO A 160 -22.73 14.22 -1.50
N PRO A 161 -23.32 14.40 -0.31
CA PRO A 161 -23.18 15.65 0.44
C PRO A 161 -21.69 15.98 0.60
N PRO A 162 -21.25 17.24 0.43
CA PRO A 162 -19.84 17.60 0.60
C PRO A 162 -19.31 17.24 1.98
N PHE A 163 -18.06 16.78 2.04
CA PHE A 163 -17.35 16.44 3.29
C PHE A 163 -17.45 17.53 4.36
N ASP A 164 -17.89 17.15 5.57
CA ASP A 164 -17.99 18.05 6.70
C ASP A 164 -16.67 18.08 7.50
N ILE A 165 -15.81 19.03 7.13
CA ILE A 165 -14.48 19.22 7.74
C ILE A 165 -14.60 19.61 9.22
N GLU A 166 -15.58 20.44 9.58
CA GLU A 166 -15.76 20.86 10.98
C GLU A 166 -16.13 19.67 11.86
N LYS A 167 -17.01 18.80 11.37
CA LYS A 167 -17.44 17.60 12.05
C LYS A 167 -16.34 16.55 12.15
N ALA A 168 -15.49 16.38 11.12
CA ALA A 168 -14.29 15.54 11.20
C ALA A 168 -13.28 16.06 12.25
N LEU A 169 -13.06 17.38 12.31
CA LEU A 169 -12.23 17.99 13.34
C LEU A 169 -12.83 17.86 14.75
N ASN A 170 -14.16 17.95 14.87
CA ASN A 170 -14.85 17.77 16.14
C ASN A 170 -14.87 16.30 16.58
N TYR A 171 -14.94 15.33 15.64
CA TYR A 171 -14.70 13.92 15.92
C TYR A 171 -13.32 13.71 16.55
N LEU A 172 -12.24 14.18 15.90
CA LEU A 172 -10.88 14.07 16.45
C LEU A 172 -10.77 14.69 17.85
N LYS A 173 -11.25 15.92 18.06
CA LYS A 173 -11.26 16.57 19.38
C LYS A 173 -12.02 15.77 20.45
N SER A 174 -13.09 15.07 20.07
CA SER A 174 -13.93 14.30 21.00
C SER A 174 -13.31 12.96 21.43
N VAL A 175 -12.39 12.42 20.64
CA VAL A 175 -11.69 11.15 20.93
C VAL A 175 -10.25 11.33 21.41
N GLN A 176 -9.77 12.57 21.51
CA GLN A 176 -8.44 12.87 22.05
C GLN A 176 -8.35 12.50 23.53
N GLY A 177 -7.28 11.79 23.90
CA GLY A 177 -7.00 11.38 25.27
C GLY A 177 -6.77 12.56 26.22
N PRO A 178 -6.96 12.37 27.55
CA PRO A 178 -6.68 13.39 28.55
C PRO A 178 -5.18 13.73 28.67
N ASP A 179 -4.31 12.81 28.27
CA ASP A 179 -2.86 12.99 28.12
C ASP A 179 -2.47 13.67 26.79
N GLY A 180 -3.44 13.88 25.90
CA GLY A 180 -3.28 14.45 24.57
C GLY A 180 -3.01 13.47 23.45
N SER A 181 -2.88 12.18 23.76
CA SER A 181 -2.69 11.10 22.80
C SER A 181 -3.94 10.86 21.94
N PHE A 182 -3.75 10.12 20.85
CA PHE A 182 -4.82 9.43 20.14
C PHE A 182 -4.50 7.93 20.10
N GLY A 183 -5.47 7.09 20.45
CA GLY A 183 -5.26 5.64 20.57
C GLY A 183 -4.18 5.22 21.59
N GLY A 184 -3.75 6.13 22.48
CA GLY A 184 -2.63 5.92 23.41
C GLY A 184 -1.23 5.94 22.79
N GLU A 185 -1.12 6.11 21.46
CA GLU A 185 0.09 5.80 20.70
C GLU A 185 0.62 7.00 19.89
N GLY A 186 1.94 7.02 19.70
CA GLY A 186 2.59 8.02 18.84
C GLY A 186 2.13 7.95 17.38
N LEU A 187 1.78 6.76 16.88
CA LEU A 187 1.34 6.57 15.49
C LEU A 187 0.19 7.51 15.10
N TYR A 188 -0.90 7.44 15.85
CA TYR A 188 -2.13 8.18 15.54
C TYR A 188 -2.05 9.64 15.99
N THR A 189 -1.33 9.92 17.08
CA THR A 189 -1.18 11.29 17.60
C THR A 189 -0.43 12.19 16.63
N ASP A 190 0.56 11.66 15.91
CA ASP A 190 1.38 12.44 14.97
C ASP A 190 0.60 12.76 13.69
N TRP A 191 -0.18 11.80 13.19
CA TRP A 191 -1.07 12.04 12.05
C TRP A 191 -2.20 13.01 12.42
N ALA A 192 -2.78 12.92 13.62
CA ALA A 192 -3.75 13.89 14.12
C ALA A 192 -3.14 15.31 14.25
N ALA A 193 -1.86 15.41 14.66
CA ALA A 193 -1.13 16.68 14.68
C ALA A 193 -0.93 17.27 13.28
N ILE A 194 -0.63 16.45 12.27
CA ILE A 194 -0.53 16.87 10.86
C ILE A 194 -1.90 17.36 10.35
N ALA A 195 -2.99 16.67 10.68
CA ALA A 195 -4.36 17.09 10.35
C ALA A 195 -4.74 18.43 11.01
N PHE A 196 -4.42 18.60 12.29
CA PHE A 196 -4.63 19.86 13.03
C PHE A 196 -3.76 21.01 12.47
N GLY A 197 -2.52 20.73 12.08
CA GLY A 197 -1.65 21.68 11.38
C GLY A 197 -2.23 22.11 10.03
N ALA A 198 -2.72 21.15 9.23
CA ALA A 198 -3.37 21.40 7.95
C ALA A 198 -4.62 22.29 8.09
N ALA A 199 -5.45 22.01 9.09
CA ALA A 199 -6.65 22.78 9.40
C ALA A 199 -6.39 24.09 10.18
N ASN A 200 -5.14 24.39 10.56
CA ASN A 200 -4.77 25.49 11.46
C ASN A 200 -5.56 25.50 12.79
N VAL A 201 -5.82 24.32 13.37
CA VAL A 201 -6.38 24.20 14.73
C VAL A 201 -5.41 24.81 15.74
N ALA A 202 -5.95 25.42 16.79
CA ALA A 202 -5.18 26.06 17.87
C ALA A 202 -5.88 25.87 19.23
N GLY A 203 -5.17 26.22 20.30
CA GLY A 203 -5.66 26.08 21.68
C GLY A 203 -5.58 24.65 22.20
N GLU A 204 -6.50 24.33 23.12
CA GLU A 204 -6.47 23.13 23.98
C GLU A 204 -6.13 21.80 23.28
N PRO A 205 -6.69 21.46 22.09
CA PRO A 205 -6.35 20.19 21.42
C PRO A 205 -4.89 20.11 20.98
N VAL A 206 -4.30 21.24 20.56
CA VAL A 206 -2.88 21.33 20.17
C VAL A 206 -2.00 21.39 21.40
N GLU A 207 -2.38 22.14 22.44
CA GLU A 207 -1.66 22.20 23.72
C GLU A 207 -1.50 20.79 24.34
N LYS A 208 -2.57 19.99 24.29
CA LYS A 208 -2.56 18.56 24.63
C LYS A 208 -1.57 17.75 23.78
N ILE A 209 -1.63 17.84 22.45
CA ILE A 209 -0.68 17.14 21.57
C ILE A 209 0.76 17.53 21.93
N THR A 210 1.04 18.81 22.15
CA THR A 210 2.40 19.25 22.54
C THR A 210 2.82 18.66 23.89
N SER A 211 1.91 18.54 24.85
CA SER A 211 2.19 17.92 26.15
C SER A 211 2.48 16.42 26.03
N TYR A 212 1.76 15.71 25.15
CA TYR A 212 2.07 14.33 24.80
C TYR A 212 3.44 14.22 24.11
N PHE A 213 3.73 15.09 23.14
CA PHE A 213 5.02 15.12 22.45
C PHE A 213 6.20 15.45 23.36
N SER A 214 6.04 16.31 24.38
CA SER A 214 7.09 16.61 25.36
C SER A 214 7.33 15.44 26.32
N SER A 215 6.31 14.65 26.64
CA SER A 215 6.41 13.49 27.55
C SER A 215 6.88 12.20 26.84
N HIS A 216 6.63 12.07 25.55
CA HIS A 216 7.04 10.94 24.71
C HIS A 216 8.20 11.32 23.77
N ASN A 217 9.04 12.24 24.23
CA ASN A 217 10.13 12.83 23.48
C ASN A 217 11.39 11.94 23.48
N GLN A 218 11.41 10.95 22.59
CA GLN A 218 12.55 10.05 22.39
C GLN A 218 12.77 9.75 20.91
N ILE A 219 14.00 9.39 20.54
CA ILE A 219 14.32 8.87 19.20
C ILE A 219 13.86 7.42 19.11
N SER A 220 13.04 7.09 18.13
CA SER A 220 12.63 5.71 17.85
C SER A 220 13.76 4.94 17.16
N PRO A 221 13.92 3.62 17.39
CA PRO A 221 14.77 2.78 16.55
C PRO A 221 14.24 2.62 15.12
N LEU A 222 12.96 2.91 14.87
CA LEU A 222 12.39 2.97 13.52
C LEU A 222 12.60 4.38 12.95
N LEU A 223 13.19 4.47 11.76
CA LEU A 223 13.44 5.75 11.10
C LEU A 223 12.14 6.51 10.79
N THR A 224 11.15 5.80 10.24
CA THR A 224 9.83 6.33 9.86
C THR A 224 9.08 7.01 11.00
N ASP A 225 9.23 6.53 12.24
CA ASP A 225 8.67 7.20 13.42
C ASP A 225 9.31 8.58 13.67
N ASN A 226 10.62 8.71 13.46
CA ASN A 226 11.34 9.97 13.64
C ASN A 226 10.99 10.98 12.53
N GLU A 227 10.80 10.50 11.30
CA GLU A 227 10.36 11.30 10.15
C GLU A 227 8.94 11.82 10.35
N ARG A 228 8.01 10.92 10.69
CA ARG A 228 6.61 11.24 10.98
C ARG A 228 6.46 12.18 12.19
N ARG A 229 7.27 11.99 13.24
CA ARG A 229 7.40 12.91 14.39
C ARG A 229 7.94 14.28 13.96
N ALA A 230 8.97 14.34 13.12
CA ALA A 230 9.49 15.60 12.58
C ALA A 230 8.44 16.33 11.73
N MET A 231 7.70 15.61 10.89
CA MET A 231 6.56 16.13 10.13
C MET A 231 5.47 16.69 11.06
N ALA A 232 5.09 15.96 12.11
CA ALA A 232 4.10 16.44 13.08
C ALA A 232 4.52 17.72 13.81
N LEU A 233 5.80 17.82 14.20
CA LEU A 233 6.34 19.05 14.78
C LEU A 233 6.28 20.21 13.79
N LEU A 234 6.74 20.02 12.55
CA LEU A 234 6.73 21.03 11.48
C LEU A 234 5.31 21.48 11.10
N ALA A 235 4.32 20.58 11.10
CA ALA A 235 2.92 20.89 10.82
C ALA A 235 2.31 21.84 11.88
N LEU A 236 2.66 21.62 13.16
CA LEU A 236 2.26 22.51 14.26
C LEU A 236 3.10 23.79 14.35
N GLY A 237 4.20 23.89 13.58
CA GLY A 237 5.15 25.02 13.64
C GLY A 237 6.12 24.96 14.81
N LEU A 238 6.39 23.75 15.30
CA LEU A 238 7.36 23.44 16.34
C LEU A 238 8.72 23.09 15.72
N ASN A 239 9.78 23.16 16.51
CA ASN A 239 11.15 22.97 16.02
C ASN A 239 11.59 21.49 16.09
N PRO A 240 11.82 20.79 14.97
CA PRO A 240 12.32 19.41 14.99
C PRO A 240 13.83 19.28 15.24
N TYR A 241 14.58 20.40 15.21
CA TYR A 241 16.01 20.40 15.56
C TYR A 241 16.29 20.39 17.06
N ASP A 242 15.35 20.91 17.84
CA ASP A 242 15.39 20.89 19.30
C ASP A 242 13.95 20.97 19.80
N TRP A 243 13.36 19.79 19.97
CA TRP A 243 12.17 19.61 20.77
C TRP A 243 12.65 19.10 22.13
N HIS A 244 12.65 19.96 23.15
CA HIS A 244 13.07 19.65 24.53
C HIS A 244 14.34 18.78 24.67
N GLY A 245 15.40 19.08 23.93
CA GLY A 245 16.68 18.35 23.96
C GLY A 245 16.80 17.16 23.00
N VAL A 246 15.78 16.91 22.17
CA VAL A 246 15.78 15.86 21.15
C VAL A 246 15.74 16.50 19.75
N ASN A 247 16.61 15.99 18.88
CA ASN A 247 16.78 16.47 17.51
C ASN A 247 16.39 15.37 16.53
N TYR A 248 15.16 15.45 16.02
CA TYR A 248 14.61 14.46 15.08
C TYR A 248 15.24 14.58 13.69
N ILE A 249 15.65 15.79 13.28
CA ILE A 249 16.39 15.97 12.02
C ILE A 249 17.74 15.24 12.06
N GLU A 250 18.47 15.32 13.17
CA GLU A 250 19.73 14.59 13.38
C GLU A 250 19.53 13.06 13.37
N ALA A 251 18.40 12.55 13.86
CA ALA A 251 18.10 11.13 13.79
C ALA A 251 17.94 10.64 12.34
N ILE A 252 17.27 11.42 11.49
CA ILE A 252 17.14 11.14 10.04
C ILE A 252 18.51 11.24 9.35
N LEU A 253 19.30 12.27 9.65
CA LEU A 253 20.64 12.43 9.06
C LEU A 253 21.61 11.30 9.41
N ARG A 254 21.39 10.59 10.53
CA ARG A 254 22.21 9.45 10.95
C ARG A 254 21.86 8.13 10.27
N SER A 255 20.69 8.01 9.65
CA SER A 255 20.33 6.81 8.86
C SER A 255 20.90 6.84 7.43
N TRP A 256 21.54 7.95 7.03
CA TRP A 256 22.19 8.09 5.73
C TRP A 256 23.43 7.20 5.60
N ASP A 257 23.40 6.21 4.72
CA ASP A 257 24.50 5.26 4.50
C ASP A 257 25.57 5.75 3.50
N GLY A 258 25.32 6.89 2.84
CA GLY A 258 26.13 7.40 1.74
C GLY A 258 25.45 7.38 0.38
N ASN A 259 24.34 6.64 0.23
CA ASN A 259 23.54 6.49 -0.99
C ASN A 259 22.04 6.65 -0.76
N GLN A 260 21.51 6.15 0.37
CA GLN A 260 20.09 6.13 0.75
C GLN A 260 19.92 6.26 2.28
N PHE A 261 18.70 6.51 2.74
CA PHE A 261 18.32 6.60 4.16
C PHE A 261 17.69 5.30 4.64
N GLY A 262 18.14 4.79 5.79
CA GLY A 262 17.46 3.68 6.45
C GLY A 262 17.68 2.34 5.75
N ASN A 263 16.61 1.58 5.51
CA ASN A 263 16.70 0.23 4.98
C ASN A 263 16.81 0.19 3.44
N PRO A 264 17.92 -0.30 2.85
CA PRO A 264 18.13 -0.31 1.38
C PRO A 264 17.11 -1.12 0.57
N GLU A 265 16.30 -1.96 1.23
CA GLU A 265 15.20 -2.69 0.61
C GLU A 265 13.94 -1.81 0.43
N LEU A 266 13.72 -0.81 1.28
CA LEU A 266 12.50 0.01 1.36
C LEU A 266 12.72 1.42 0.79
N VAL A 267 12.03 1.80 -0.28
CA VAL A 267 12.10 3.19 -0.80
C VAL A 267 11.31 4.19 0.06
N ASN A 268 10.45 3.66 0.94
CA ASN A 268 9.65 4.44 1.87
C ASN A 268 10.50 5.37 2.75
N ASP A 269 11.60 4.86 3.30
CA ASP A 269 12.46 5.59 4.24
C ASP A 269 13.00 6.87 3.58
N ASP A 270 13.54 6.78 2.36
CA ASP A 270 13.99 7.92 1.55
C ASP A 270 12.88 8.92 1.24
N ILE A 271 11.70 8.43 0.83
CA ILE A 271 10.53 9.27 0.53
C ILE A 271 10.12 10.09 1.76
N PHE A 272 10.07 9.46 2.94
CA PHE A 272 9.70 10.14 4.19
C PHE A 272 10.82 10.96 4.81
N ALA A 273 12.10 10.67 4.52
CA ALA A 273 13.23 11.53 4.88
C ALA A 273 13.18 12.90 4.18
N LEU A 274 12.86 12.94 2.88
CA LEU A 274 12.83 14.19 2.10
C LEU A 274 11.83 15.24 2.63
N LEU A 275 10.67 14.80 3.12
CA LEU A 275 9.55 15.66 3.54
C LEU A 275 9.91 16.62 4.71
N PRO A 276 10.47 16.17 5.85
CA PRO A 276 10.98 17.06 6.89
C PRO A 276 12.33 17.69 6.52
N LEU A 277 13.23 16.99 5.80
CA LEU A 277 14.56 17.52 5.49
C LEU A 277 14.53 18.77 4.61
N GLN A 278 13.67 18.82 3.58
CA GLN A 278 13.51 20.03 2.78
C GLN A 278 13.06 21.24 3.63
N LYS A 279 12.20 21.00 4.63
CA LYS A 279 11.64 22.03 5.52
C LYS A 279 12.62 22.46 6.59
N ALA A 280 13.54 21.57 6.95
CA ALA A 280 14.73 21.86 7.73
C ALA A 280 15.84 22.57 6.90
N GLY A 281 15.61 22.87 5.61
CA GLY A 281 16.52 23.65 4.79
C GLY A 281 17.62 22.85 4.08
N PHE A 282 17.46 21.53 3.94
CA PHE A 282 18.25 20.75 2.99
C PHE A 282 17.70 20.93 1.57
N THR A 283 18.58 20.99 0.58
CA THR A 283 18.22 21.37 -0.81
C THR A 283 19.07 20.61 -1.83
N MET A 284 18.82 20.83 -3.12
CA MET A 284 19.70 20.37 -4.22
C MET A 284 21.16 20.84 -4.14
N LYS A 285 21.55 21.69 -3.18
CA LYS A 285 22.96 22.00 -2.89
C LYS A 285 23.65 20.92 -2.05
N ASN A 286 22.89 20.06 -1.37
CA ASN A 286 23.40 18.98 -0.53
C ASN A 286 23.49 17.69 -1.37
N ASP A 287 24.68 17.11 -1.48
CA ASP A 287 24.88 15.89 -2.30
C ASP A 287 24.09 14.67 -1.80
N MET A 288 23.80 14.63 -0.50
CA MET A 288 22.86 13.70 0.13
C MET A 288 21.49 13.72 -0.58
N ILE A 289 20.83 14.88 -0.63
CA ILE A 289 19.53 15.06 -1.29
C ILE A 289 19.58 14.69 -2.79
N LYS A 290 20.67 15.01 -3.49
CA LYS A 290 20.81 14.62 -4.92
C LYS A 290 20.86 13.10 -5.11
N LYS A 291 21.59 12.39 -4.24
CA LYS A 291 21.77 10.94 -4.29
C LYS A 291 20.49 10.21 -3.89
N ASP A 292 19.87 10.69 -2.83
CA ASP A 292 18.58 10.25 -2.30
C ASP A 292 17.47 10.33 -3.37
N LEU A 293 17.30 11.48 -4.01
CA LEU A 293 16.41 11.64 -5.16
C LEU A 293 16.72 10.65 -6.30
N ALA A 294 18.00 10.40 -6.59
CA ALA A 294 18.39 9.43 -7.61
C ALA A 294 18.09 7.98 -7.19
N PHE A 295 18.19 7.65 -5.89
CA PHE A 295 17.78 6.36 -5.35
C PHE A 295 16.27 6.16 -5.48
N ILE A 296 15.46 7.12 -5.03
CA ILE A 296 13.99 7.09 -5.15
C ILE A 296 13.60 6.91 -6.61
N ILE A 297 14.13 7.73 -7.54
CA ILE A 297 13.84 7.59 -8.98
C ILE A 297 14.26 6.21 -9.50
N SER A 298 15.39 5.66 -9.06
CA SER A 298 15.86 4.33 -9.50
C SER A 298 14.95 3.16 -9.07
N LYS A 299 14.13 3.36 -8.03
CA LYS A 299 13.15 2.40 -7.52
C LYS A 299 11.79 2.52 -8.22
N GLN A 300 11.56 3.57 -9.02
CA GLN A 300 10.32 3.72 -9.80
C GLN A 300 10.20 2.62 -10.85
N ARG A 301 9.03 1.99 -10.95
CA ARG A 301 8.74 0.92 -11.90
C ARG A 301 8.32 1.50 -13.26
N LYS A 302 8.41 0.68 -14.31
CA LYS A 302 8.08 1.06 -15.70
C LYS A 302 6.63 1.56 -15.90
N ASN A 303 5.72 1.22 -14.99
CA ASN A 303 4.34 1.69 -15.00
C ASN A 303 4.17 3.06 -14.32
N GLY A 304 5.24 3.68 -13.81
CA GLY A 304 5.24 4.94 -13.08
C GLY A 304 5.07 4.84 -11.56
N SER A 305 4.78 3.65 -11.03
CA SER A 305 4.56 3.46 -9.58
C SER A 305 5.86 3.30 -8.79
N TRP A 306 5.77 3.58 -7.49
CA TRP A 306 6.63 2.97 -6.49
C TRP A 306 5.89 1.80 -5.85
N GLU A 307 6.59 0.68 -5.73
CA GLU A 307 6.10 -0.56 -5.11
C GLU A 307 4.84 -1.20 -5.73
N GLU A 308 4.31 -0.68 -6.86
CA GLU A 308 2.92 -0.94 -7.35
C GLU A 308 1.84 -0.53 -6.33
N SER A 309 2.17 0.42 -5.45
CA SER A 309 1.29 0.97 -4.43
C SER A 309 0.87 2.40 -4.78
N VAL A 310 -0.42 2.68 -4.65
CA VAL A 310 -1.00 4.03 -4.70
C VAL A 310 -0.44 4.89 -3.57
N ASP A 311 -0.29 4.33 -2.37
CA ASP A 311 0.21 5.03 -1.18
C ASP A 311 1.65 5.50 -1.40
N MET A 312 2.55 4.59 -1.78
CA MET A 312 3.95 4.91 -2.02
C MET A 312 4.13 5.83 -3.23
N THR A 313 3.30 5.68 -4.27
CA THR A 313 3.36 6.58 -5.43
C THR A 313 2.86 8.00 -5.08
N ALA A 314 1.81 8.12 -4.28
CA ALA A 314 1.32 9.41 -3.79
C ALA A 314 2.31 10.10 -2.83
N ALA A 315 2.95 9.32 -1.95
CA ALA A 315 4.00 9.81 -1.05
C ALA A 315 5.23 10.28 -1.85
N ALA A 316 5.69 9.49 -2.83
CA ALA A 316 6.78 9.85 -3.73
C ALA A 316 6.48 11.13 -4.53
N ILE A 317 5.27 11.26 -5.10
CA ILE A 317 4.86 12.49 -5.81
C ILE A 317 5.02 13.72 -4.89
N GLN A 318 4.54 13.65 -3.66
CA GLN A 318 4.66 14.75 -2.70
C GLN A 318 6.11 15.02 -2.30
N ALA A 319 6.92 13.99 -2.03
CA ALA A 319 8.33 14.16 -1.65
C ALA A 319 9.19 14.74 -2.80
N LEU A 320 8.91 14.34 -4.04
CA LEU A 320 9.67 14.71 -5.23
C LEU A 320 9.29 16.08 -5.80
N ARG A 321 8.01 16.49 -5.75
CA ARG A 321 7.48 17.73 -6.35
C ARG A 321 8.31 19.00 -6.06
N PRO A 322 8.83 19.25 -4.84
CA PRO A 322 9.68 20.43 -4.53
C PRO A 322 11.05 20.44 -5.23
N PHE A 323 11.46 19.30 -5.80
CA PHE A 323 12.74 19.11 -6.49
C PHE A 323 12.58 18.97 -8.02
N GLN A 324 11.41 19.31 -8.58
CA GLN A 324 11.19 19.22 -10.02
C GLN A 324 12.03 20.24 -10.80
N ASP A 325 13.12 19.76 -11.41
CA ASP A 325 13.86 20.50 -12.43
C ASP A 325 13.96 19.59 -13.67
N ASN A 326 13.72 20.13 -14.86
CA ASN A 326 13.70 19.33 -16.10
C ASN A 326 15.05 18.66 -16.48
N ASN A 327 16.10 18.85 -15.67
CA ASN A 327 17.45 18.33 -15.88
C ASN A 327 17.88 17.26 -14.86
N ASN A 328 17.03 16.87 -13.90
CA ASN A 328 17.40 15.92 -12.83
C ASN A 328 16.59 14.60 -12.84
N GLY A 329 15.71 14.39 -13.82
CA GLY A 329 14.86 13.20 -13.93
C GLY A 329 13.59 13.20 -13.05
N VAL A 330 13.47 14.10 -12.07
CA VAL A 330 12.29 14.22 -11.21
C VAL A 330 11.04 14.54 -12.03
N TYR A 331 11.14 15.43 -13.02
CA TYR A 331 10.00 15.81 -13.88
C TYR A 331 9.40 14.63 -14.67
N ASP A 332 10.25 13.82 -15.30
CA ASP A 332 9.82 12.64 -16.06
C ASP A 332 9.28 11.54 -15.13
N SER A 333 9.86 11.42 -13.94
CA SER A 333 9.42 10.51 -12.89
C SER A 333 8.01 10.88 -12.38
N LEU A 334 7.78 12.17 -12.07
CA LEU A 334 6.47 12.70 -11.70
C LEU A 334 5.44 12.52 -12.81
N THR A 335 5.82 12.71 -14.08
CA THR A 335 4.90 12.54 -15.22
C THR A 335 4.39 11.09 -15.33
N GLN A 336 5.29 10.11 -15.22
CA GLN A 336 4.90 8.69 -15.20
C GLN A 336 4.05 8.35 -13.95
N ALA A 337 4.39 8.92 -12.80
CA ALA A 337 3.63 8.71 -11.56
C ALA A 337 2.20 9.27 -11.66
N MET A 338 2.01 10.46 -12.23
CA MET A 338 0.68 11.02 -12.47
C MET A 338 -0.14 10.14 -13.44
N SER A 339 0.49 9.56 -14.47
CA SER A 339 -0.17 8.60 -15.37
C SER A 339 -0.59 7.32 -14.63
N TYR A 340 0.26 6.79 -13.74
CA TYR A 340 -0.10 5.66 -12.88
C TYR A 340 -1.32 5.99 -12.00
N MET A 341 -1.28 7.10 -11.28
CA MET A 341 -2.37 7.50 -10.37
C MET A 341 -3.70 7.65 -11.11
N PHE A 342 -3.72 8.37 -12.23
CA PHE A 342 -4.91 8.56 -13.06
C PHE A 342 -5.48 7.23 -13.59
N ASN A 343 -4.62 6.34 -14.10
CA ASN A 343 -5.05 5.06 -14.65
C ASN A 343 -5.60 4.09 -13.59
N ASN A 344 -5.14 4.19 -12.34
CA ASN A 344 -5.62 3.36 -11.22
C ASN A 344 -6.78 3.99 -10.44
N GLN A 345 -7.31 5.15 -10.84
CA GLN A 345 -8.46 5.76 -10.18
C GLN A 345 -9.73 4.91 -10.42
N GLY A 346 -10.31 4.41 -9.33
CA GLY A 346 -11.51 3.59 -9.32
C GLY A 346 -12.78 4.36 -9.66
N ALA A 347 -13.85 3.62 -10.00
CA ALA A 347 -15.10 4.16 -10.53
C ALA A 347 -15.82 5.18 -9.60
N THR A 348 -15.53 5.13 -8.29
CA THR A 348 -16.07 6.02 -7.25
C THR A 348 -15.22 7.27 -7.02
N GLY A 349 -14.17 7.49 -7.82
CA GLY A 349 -13.24 8.63 -7.70
C GLY A 349 -12.09 8.41 -6.71
N GLY A 350 -12.09 7.31 -5.95
CA GLY A 350 -11.01 6.94 -5.02
C GLY A 350 -10.08 5.83 -5.55
N TRP A 351 -9.21 5.35 -4.66
CA TRP A 351 -8.31 4.20 -4.87
C TRP A 351 -8.52 3.20 -3.73
N ASP A 352 -9.64 2.48 -3.78
CA ASP A 352 -10.08 1.36 -2.91
C ASP A 352 -10.19 1.59 -1.40
N SER A 353 -9.48 2.57 -0.82
CA SER A 353 -9.51 2.88 0.62
C SER A 353 -9.49 4.39 0.90
N VAL A 354 -9.96 4.77 2.09
CA VAL A 354 -9.83 6.14 2.61
C VAL A 354 -8.37 6.56 2.72
N TYR A 355 -7.47 5.65 3.09
CA TYR A 355 -6.05 5.95 3.30
C TYR A 355 -5.39 6.35 1.98
N SER A 356 -5.46 5.47 1.00
CA SER A 356 -4.88 5.64 -0.34
C SER A 356 -5.51 6.82 -1.07
N THR A 357 -6.83 6.96 -1.00
CA THR A 357 -7.53 8.10 -1.63
C THR A 357 -7.12 9.43 -1.00
N SER A 358 -6.89 9.47 0.31
CA SER A 358 -6.43 10.69 0.99
C SER A 358 -5.02 11.09 0.59
N TRP A 359 -4.09 10.14 0.44
CA TRP A 359 -2.74 10.45 -0.03
C TRP A 359 -2.74 10.80 -1.52
N ALA A 360 -3.52 10.09 -2.34
CA ALA A 360 -3.72 10.40 -3.75
C ALA A 360 -4.28 11.81 -3.96
N ALA A 361 -5.29 12.23 -3.19
CA ALA A 361 -5.83 13.58 -3.24
C ALA A 361 -4.81 14.67 -2.86
N GLN A 362 -3.98 14.44 -1.84
CA GLN A 362 -2.89 15.36 -1.47
C GLN A 362 -1.80 15.42 -2.56
N ALA A 363 -1.48 14.28 -3.17
CA ALA A 363 -0.55 14.20 -4.30
C ALA A 363 -1.09 14.93 -5.53
N MET A 364 -2.35 14.69 -5.91
CA MET A 364 -3.09 15.37 -6.99
C MET A 364 -3.01 16.89 -6.86
N HIS A 365 -3.31 17.41 -5.65
CA HIS A 365 -3.21 18.83 -5.34
C HIS A 365 -1.76 19.34 -5.45
N SER A 366 -0.78 18.59 -4.94
CA SER A 366 0.63 18.99 -5.00
C SER A 366 1.15 19.22 -6.43
N VAL A 367 0.59 18.52 -7.41
CA VAL A 367 0.96 18.61 -8.84
C VAL A 367 0.02 19.49 -9.67
N ASP A 368 -0.95 20.15 -9.04
CA ASP A 368 -1.99 20.97 -9.69
C ASP A 368 -2.85 20.17 -10.70
N ALA A 369 -3.07 18.87 -10.45
CA ALA A 369 -3.86 17.99 -11.31
C ALA A 369 -5.35 17.92 -10.93
N SER A 370 -6.16 17.35 -11.82
CA SER A 370 -7.57 17.04 -11.59
C SER A 370 -7.85 15.60 -12.05
N TRP A 371 -7.85 14.66 -11.11
CA TRP A 371 -8.17 13.25 -11.36
C TRP A 371 -9.64 13.01 -11.06
N VAL A 372 -10.43 12.75 -12.09
CA VAL A 372 -11.88 12.51 -12.00
C VAL A 372 -12.23 11.28 -12.82
N LYS A 373 -12.90 10.31 -12.19
CA LYS A 373 -13.38 9.07 -12.85
C LYS A 373 -14.91 9.07 -12.85
N TYR A 374 -15.52 8.95 -14.03
CA TYR A 374 -16.98 8.96 -14.21
C TYR A 374 -17.73 10.13 -13.52
N GLY A 375 -17.06 11.27 -13.38
CA GLY A 375 -17.60 12.46 -12.71
C GLY A 375 -17.41 12.51 -11.19
N TYR A 376 -16.80 11.48 -10.58
CA TYR A 376 -16.42 11.46 -9.17
C TYR A 376 -14.96 11.84 -8.99
N SER A 377 -14.70 12.74 -8.03
CA SER A 377 -13.37 13.14 -7.57
C SER A 377 -12.95 12.34 -6.32
N PRO A 378 -11.68 12.44 -5.89
CA PRO A 378 -11.23 11.82 -4.64
C PRO A 378 -11.98 12.36 -3.41
N SER A 379 -12.41 13.62 -3.47
CA SER A 379 -13.21 14.26 -2.41
C SER A 379 -14.63 13.71 -2.34
N ASP A 380 -15.21 13.24 -3.46
CA ASP A 380 -16.51 12.58 -3.45
C ASP A 380 -16.42 11.21 -2.79
N TYR A 381 -15.39 10.41 -3.11
CA TYR A 381 -15.11 9.16 -2.39
C TYR A 381 -14.97 9.38 -0.88
N LEU A 382 -14.14 10.36 -0.46
CA LEU A 382 -13.98 10.69 0.96
C LEU A 382 -15.27 11.20 1.62
N SER A 383 -16.16 11.83 0.86
CA SER A 383 -17.47 12.28 1.37
C SER A 383 -18.45 11.12 1.57
N LEU A 384 -18.39 10.07 0.74
CA LEU A 384 -19.16 8.83 0.92
C LEU A 384 -18.72 8.04 2.17
N GLU A 385 -17.41 8.04 2.45
CA GLU A 385 -16.80 7.31 3.58
C GLU A 385 -16.86 8.05 4.93
N GLN A 386 -17.45 9.26 4.99
CA GLN A 386 -17.61 10.02 6.23
C GLN A 386 -18.84 9.53 7.02
N ALA A 387 -18.63 9.05 8.24
CA ALA A 387 -19.72 8.57 9.08
C ALA A 387 -20.57 9.70 9.70
N VAL A 388 -21.72 9.32 10.26
CA VAL A 388 -22.71 10.24 10.83
C VAL A 388 -22.23 11.05 12.04
N ASP A 389 -21.09 10.70 12.66
CA ASP A 389 -20.42 11.46 13.72
C ASP A 389 -19.28 12.38 13.21
N GLY A 390 -18.97 12.32 11.91
CA GLY A 390 -17.91 13.09 11.24
C GLY A 390 -16.59 12.37 11.06
N GLY A 391 -16.35 11.27 11.79
CA GLY A 391 -15.15 10.46 11.63
C GLY A 391 -15.24 9.56 10.41
N MET A 392 -14.10 9.21 9.83
CA MET A 392 -14.02 8.29 8.70
C MET A 392 -14.29 6.84 9.11
N LEU A 393 -14.66 6.03 8.13
CA LEU A 393 -15.01 4.60 8.24
C LEU A 393 -16.27 4.35 9.10
N PRO A 394 -16.94 3.20 8.92
CA PRO A 394 -18.10 2.84 9.74
C PRO A 394 -17.80 2.88 11.24
N VAL A 395 -18.80 3.24 12.05
CA VAL A 395 -18.67 3.35 13.53
C VAL A 395 -18.32 2.03 14.23
N SER A 396 -18.36 0.90 13.53
CA SER A 396 -17.91 -0.42 13.97
C SER A 396 -16.40 -0.67 13.79
N ALA A 397 -15.68 0.21 13.07
CA ALA A 397 -14.23 0.16 12.96
C ALA A 397 -13.56 0.58 14.29
N THR A 398 -12.32 0.15 14.49
CA THR A 398 -11.54 0.47 15.71
C THR A 398 -11.28 1.98 15.81
N LEU A 399 -11.17 2.48 17.04
CA LEU A 399 -10.91 3.91 17.29
C LEU A 399 -9.64 4.37 16.56
N GLU A 400 -8.61 3.54 16.62
CA GLU A 400 -7.30 3.74 16.01
C GLU A 400 -7.42 3.97 14.49
N ASN A 401 -8.11 3.05 13.79
CA ASN A 401 -8.31 3.14 12.34
C ASN A 401 -9.15 4.35 11.97
N ARG A 402 -10.20 4.67 12.75
CA ARG A 402 -11.05 5.83 12.51
C ARG A 402 -10.31 7.15 12.72
N VAL A 403 -9.47 7.27 13.76
CA VAL A 403 -8.58 8.42 13.94
C VAL A 403 -7.61 8.53 12.77
N TRP A 404 -6.96 7.43 12.39
CA TRP A 404 -5.94 7.41 11.33
C TRP A 404 -6.53 7.85 9.99
N ALA A 405 -7.62 7.22 9.57
CA ALA A 405 -8.34 7.55 8.34
C ALA A 405 -8.87 9.00 8.34
N THR A 406 -9.39 9.49 9.47
CA THR A 406 -9.85 10.90 9.58
C THR A 406 -8.68 11.89 9.50
N SER A 407 -7.54 11.53 10.09
CA SER A 407 -6.34 12.36 10.06
C SER A 407 -5.72 12.44 8.66
N TYR A 408 -5.89 11.42 7.82
CA TYR A 408 -5.51 11.47 6.41
C TYR A 408 -6.52 12.25 5.57
N ALA A 409 -7.82 12.05 5.80
CA ALA A 409 -8.88 12.68 5.01
C ALA A 409 -8.91 14.22 5.16
N ILE A 410 -8.65 14.77 6.36
CA ILE A 410 -8.70 16.21 6.61
C ILE A 410 -7.74 17.01 5.70
N PRO A 411 -6.42 16.73 5.65
CA PRO A 411 -5.50 17.31 4.66
C PRO A 411 -5.96 17.20 3.21
N ALA A 412 -6.48 16.02 2.83
CA ALA A 412 -6.93 15.71 1.48
C ALA A 412 -8.09 16.62 1.03
N VAL A 413 -9.17 16.67 1.80
CA VAL A 413 -10.35 17.49 1.46
C VAL A 413 -10.13 18.99 1.64
N LEU A 414 -9.11 19.38 2.42
CA LEU A 414 -8.63 20.76 2.51
C LEU A 414 -7.84 21.20 1.26
N GLY A 415 -7.48 20.28 0.36
CA GLY A 415 -6.60 20.57 -0.77
C GLY A 415 -5.23 21.05 -0.29
N LYS A 416 -4.54 20.22 0.50
CA LYS A 416 -3.20 20.54 1.02
C LYS A 416 -2.28 19.34 0.98
N SER A 417 -1.20 19.45 0.24
CA SER A 417 -0.08 18.50 0.30
C SER A 417 0.73 18.67 1.59
N TRP A 418 1.51 17.66 1.96
CA TRP A 418 2.46 17.78 3.07
C TRP A 418 3.41 18.98 2.89
N ASN A 419 3.80 19.32 1.66
CA ASN A 419 4.64 20.49 1.41
C ASN A 419 3.97 21.83 1.76
N GLU A 420 2.64 21.92 1.81
CA GLU A 420 1.94 23.14 2.24
C GLU A 420 1.64 23.14 3.74
N ILE A 421 1.55 21.95 4.35
CA ILE A 421 1.27 21.75 5.77
C ILE A 421 2.53 21.97 6.62
N LEU A 422 3.66 21.40 6.19
CA LEU A 422 4.91 21.43 6.92
C LEU A 422 5.57 22.82 6.81
N ARG A 423 5.64 23.53 7.95
CA ARG A 423 6.20 24.88 8.05
C ARG A 423 7.74 24.83 8.06
N PRO A 424 8.47 25.74 7.40
CA PRO A 424 9.93 25.72 7.43
C PRO A 424 10.51 25.91 8.85
N ALA A 425 11.53 25.13 9.19
CA ALA A 425 12.33 25.30 10.39
C ALA A 425 13.71 25.85 10.03
N THR A 426 14.14 26.90 10.74
CA THR A 426 15.47 27.48 10.53
C THR A 426 16.54 26.52 11.03
N ARG A 427 17.36 26.00 10.10
CA ARG A 427 18.55 25.21 10.44
C ARG A 427 19.43 25.98 11.44
N PRO A 428 19.79 25.40 12.60
CA PRO A 428 20.76 25.98 13.51
C PRO A 428 22.06 26.28 12.77
N ALA A 429 22.62 27.47 13.01
CA ALA A 429 23.97 27.76 12.54
C ALA A 429 24.94 26.73 13.13
N LEU A 430 25.78 26.13 12.29
CA LEU A 430 26.90 25.32 12.79
C LEU A 430 27.76 26.21 13.69
N PRO A 431 28.20 25.74 14.87
CA PRO A 431 29.18 26.46 15.67
C PRO A 431 30.42 26.79 14.82
N GLU A 432 30.94 28.02 14.91
CA GLU A 432 32.14 28.48 14.18
C GLU A 432 33.46 27.87 14.71
N THR A 433 33.48 26.56 14.95
CA THR A 433 34.67 25.79 15.34
C THR A 433 34.60 24.38 14.79
N ILE A 434 35.04 24.23 13.54
CA ILE A 434 36.04 23.25 13.03
C ILE A 434 36.16 23.54 11.53
N GLN A 435 36.95 24.57 11.18
CA GLN A 435 37.49 24.69 9.82
C GLN A 435 38.82 23.94 9.76
N SER A 436 38.82 22.83 9.03
CA SER A 436 39.97 22.20 8.37
C SER A 436 41.37 22.52 8.92
N THR A 437 41.87 21.69 9.84
CA THR A 437 43.32 21.43 9.88
C THR A 437 43.71 20.61 8.66
N GLU A 438 44.01 21.30 7.56
CA GLU A 438 44.74 20.72 6.42
C GLU A 438 46.06 20.11 6.92
N VAL A 439 46.13 18.78 7.02
CA VAL A 439 47.40 18.08 7.25
C VAL A 439 48.18 18.13 5.93
N LYS A 440 48.94 19.20 5.73
CA LYS A 440 49.92 19.30 4.64
C LYS A 440 51.04 18.31 4.87
N ASN A 441 50.86 17.12 4.28
CA ASN A 441 51.84 16.05 4.24
C ASN A 441 53.07 16.53 3.44
N THR A 442 54.03 17.12 4.15
CA THR A 442 55.26 17.67 3.56
C THR A 442 56.41 16.78 3.97
N GLN A 443 56.71 15.79 3.13
CA GLN A 443 57.77 14.82 3.35
C GLN A 443 59.15 15.51 3.25
N ALA A 444 59.74 15.82 4.40
CA ALA A 444 61.13 16.29 4.51
C ALA A 444 61.85 15.49 5.61
N THR A 445 62.71 14.57 5.20
CA THR A 445 63.55 13.75 6.08
C THR A 445 64.71 14.55 6.67
N PRO A 446 64.92 14.53 8.00
CA PRO A 446 66.21 14.80 8.62
C PRO A 446 66.89 13.49 9.02
N VAL A 447 68.16 13.34 8.63
CA VAL A 447 69.02 12.22 9.05
C VAL A 447 69.48 12.43 10.49
N ILE A 448 69.32 11.43 11.37
CA ILE A 448 70.03 11.34 12.65
C ILE A 448 70.52 9.90 12.87
N SER A 449 71.76 9.76 13.35
CA SER A 449 72.50 8.51 13.56
C SER A 449 72.20 7.83 14.93
N PRO A 450 72.64 6.57 15.16
CA PRO A 450 72.01 5.69 16.16
C PRO A 450 72.63 5.70 17.57
N ALA A 451 71.76 5.73 18.59
CA ALA A 451 71.95 5.34 20.00
C ALA A 451 70.55 5.44 20.68
N GLN A 452 70.15 4.65 21.67
CA GLN A 452 70.74 3.53 22.41
C GLN A 452 69.61 2.60 22.87
N ILE A 453 69.89 1.31 23.10
CA ILE A 453 68.93 0.36 23.67
C ILE A 453 68.88 0.52 25.19
N THR A 454 67.68 0.66 25.76
CA THR A 454 67.36 0.26 27.15
C THR A 454 66.03 -0.45 27.17
N GLN A 455 65.98 -1.61 27.82
CA GLN A 455 64.77 -2.41 28.04
C GLN A 455 64.05 -1.93 29.29
N ASP A 456 62.71 -1.89 29.27
CA ASP A 456 61.91 -2.36 30.39
C ASP A 456 60.46 -2.68 29.95
N ASN A 457 60.13 -3.97 29.99
CA ASN A 457 58.89 -4.66 30.41
C ASN A 457 57.49 -3.97 30.32
N PRO A 458 56.39 -4.76 30.21
CA PRO A 458 55.99 -5.55 29.04
C PRO A 458 54.58 -5.15 28.53
N VAL A 459 54.24 -5.55 27.30
CA VAL A 459 52.89 -5.33 26.73
C VAL A 459 51.88 -6.31 27.34
N GLU A 460 50.81 -5.78 27.92
CA GLU A 460 49.61 -6.55 28.25
C GLU A 460 48.79 -6.79 26.96
N ILE A 461 48.72 -8.05 26.53
CA ILE A 461 47.98 -8.45 25.33
C ILE A 461 46.54 -8.74 25.75
N LEU A 462 45.59 -7.87 25.41
CA LEU A 462 44.19 -8.26 25.37
C LEU A 462 43.99 -9.30 24.25
N PRO A 463 43.26 -10.41 24.50
CA PRO A 463 43.00 -11.41 23.48
C PRO A 463 42.02 -10.88 22.43
N GLU A 464 42.23 -11.28 21.18
CA GLU A 464 41.30 -11.05 20.06
C GLU A 464 39.94 -11.71 20.35
N ILE A 465 38.85 -11.02 20.03
CA ILE A 465 37.49 -11.57 20.12
C ILE A 465 37.24 -12.45 18.88
N PRO A 466 36.92 -13.74 19.02
CA PRO A 466 36.61 -14.59 17.87
C PRO A 466 35.26 -14.21 17.24
N THR A 467 35.26 -13.97 15.94
CA THR A 467 34.05 -13.93 15.12
C THR A 467 33.48 -15.34 14.93
N GLU A 468 32.44 -15.69 15.67
CA GLU A 468 31.41 -16.66 15.25
C GLU A 468 30.20 -16.57 16.19
N ILE A 469 29.03 -16.20 15.66
CA ILE A 469 27.74 -16.46 16.32
C ILE A 469 26.91 -17.30 15.34
N THR A 470 26.85 -18.59 15.63
CA THR A 470 25.95 -19.52 14.97
C THR A 470 24.54 -19.38 15.55
N ALA A 471 23.52 -19.49 14.68
CA ALA A 471 22.13 -19.38 15.10
C ALA A 471 21.71 -20.58 15.98
N ALA A 472 21.42 -20.33 17.26
CA ALA A 472 20.87 -21.31 18.18
C ALA A 472 19.33 -21.28 18.14
N VAL A 473 18.73 -22.39 17.73
CA VAL A 473 17.27 -22.57 17.73
C VAL A 473 16.77 -22.72 19.18
N LEU A 474 15.87 -21.84 19.60
CA LEU A 474 15.14 -21.98 20.87
C LEU A 474 13.84 -22.78 20.64
N THR A 475 13.87 -24.07 21.01
CA THR A 475 12.66 -24.88 21.18
C THR A 475 12.05 -24.60 22.56
N ALA A 476 10.80 -24.13 22.60
CA ALA A 476 10.06 -24.00 23.85
C ALA A 476 9.46 -25.35 24.27
N GLU A 477 9.92 -25.91 25.39
CA GLU A 477 9.23 -27.02 26.07
C GLU A 477 7.99 -26.49 26.79
N VAL A 478 6.85 -27.16 26.58
CA VAL A 478 5.59 -26.86 27.28
C VAL A 478 5.61 -27.57 28.63
N ILE A 479 5.51 -26.81 29.73
CA ILE A 479 5.31 -27.37 31.07
C ILE A 479 3.81 -27.51 31.32
N ASP A 480 3.39 -28.75 31.58
CA ASP A 480 2.04 -29.14 31.96
C ASP A 480 1.75 -28.83 33.43
N SER A 481 0.62 -28.17 33.72
CA SER A 481 -0.23 -28.44 34.91
C SER A 481 -1.41 -27.46 35.02
N LEU A 482 -2.62 -27.99 34.92
CA LEU A 482 -3.85 -27.39 35.44
C LEU A 482 -4.53 -28.38 36.40
N PRO A 483 -4.97 -27.95 37.61
CA PRO A 483 -5.87 -28.75 38.43
C PRO A 483 -7.28 -28.78 37.85
N SER A 484 -7.93 -29.93 37.94
CA SER A 484 -9.32 -30.18 37.52
C SER A 484 -10.35 -29.67 38.53
N ASP A 485 -11.50 -29.18 38.03
CA ASP A 485 -12.88 -29.42 38.51
C ASP A 485 -13.83 -28.59 37.60
N GLY A 486 -15.03 -29.00 37.19
CA GLY A 486 -15.71 -30.28 37.33
C GLY A 486 -17.19 -30.20 36.91
N ASN A 487 -17.59 -31.05 35.94
CA ASN A 487 -18.95 -31.59 35.72
C ASN A 487 -20.00 -30.91 34.79
N SER A 488 -20.39 -31.67 33.74
CA SER A 488 -21.71 -31.74 33.04
C SER A 488 -22.25 -30.53 32.24
N SER A 489 -22.98 -30.70 31.12
CA SER A 489 -23.58 -31.90 30.50
C SER A 489 -23.58 -31.86 28.95
N ALA A 490 -23.50 -33.01 28.30
CA ALA A 490 -23.40 -33.14 26.83
C ALA A 490 -24.74 -33.06 26.07
N GLY A 491 -24.67 -32.63 24.81
CA GLY A 491 -25.71 -32.81 23.78
C GLY A 491 -25.05 -33.04 22.41
N ASN A 492 -25.18 -34.25 21.86
CA ASN A 492 -24.51 -34.67 20.62
C ASN A 492 -25.18 -34.16 19.34
N LEU A 493 -24.39 -33.74 18.35
CA LEU A 493 -24.60 -33.96 16.91
C LEU A 493 -23.23 -33.89 16.17
N PRO A 494 -23.09 -34.45 14.96
CA PRO A 494 -21.84 -35.08 14.53
C PRO A 494 -20.79 -34.15 13.91
N VAL A 495 -19.54 -34.58 14.05
CA VAL A 495 -18.37 -34.01 13.37
C VAL A 495 -18.46 -34.29 11.85
N VAL A 496 -18.51 -33.22 11.06
CA VAL A 496 -18.10 -33.25 9.65
C VAL A 496 -16.76 -32.52 9.55
N LEU A 497 -15.70 -33.27 9.24
CA LEU A 497 -14.35 -32.76 9.16
C LEU A 497 -14.02 -32.43 7.69
N SER A 498 -14.05 -31.15 7.33
CA SER A 498 -13.66 -30.68 6.00
C SER A 498 -12.82 -29.40 6.08
N LEU A 499 -11.51 -29.59 5.92
CA LEU A 499 -10.53 -28.66 5.32
C LEU A 499 -10.81 -27.15 5.45
N LEU A 500 -10.57 -26.60 6.64
CA LEU A 500 -10.17 -25.19 6.79
C LEU A 500 -8.64 -25.10 6.81
N GLY A 501 -8.04 -25.06 5.62
CA GLY A 501 -6.61 -24.82 5.42
C GLY A 501 -6.42 -23.60 4.53
N GLY A 502 -5.90 -22.49 5.07
CA GLY A 502 -5.59 -21.29 4.27
C GLY A 502 -6.10 -19.94 4.79
N ALA A 503 -6.36 -19.76 6.10
CA ALA A 503 -6.77 -18.45 6.64
C ALA A 503 -6.16 -18.08 8.01
N ILE A 504 -5.21 -18.85 8.55
CA ILE A 504 -4.58 -18.59 9.85
C ILE A 504 -3.06 -18.64 9.73
N LEU A 505 -2.47 -17.66 9.03
CA LEU A 505 -1.05 -17.31 9.16
C LEU A 505 -0.74 -15.84 8.81
N ILE A 506 -1.68 -14.90 9.03
CA ILE A 506 -1.44 -13.45 8.87
C ILE A 506 -2.01 -12.66 10.06
N ILE A 507 -1.58 -13.01 11.28
CA ILE A 507 -1.85 -12.21 12.51
C ILE A 507 -0.55 -11.88 13.28
N LEU A 508 0.61 -12.35 12.79
CA LEU A 508 1.93 -12.11 13.43
C LEU A 508 2.97 -11.41 12.52
N LEU A 509 2.52 -10.85 11.39
CA LEU A 509 3.34 -9.99 10.50
C LEU A 509 2.85 -8.53 10.43
N GLY A 510 1.67 -8.21 10.98
CA GLY A 510 1.09 -6.85 11.02
C GLY A 510 1.78 -5.86 11.98
N LYS A 511 3.09 -6.02 12.21
CA LYS A 511 3.94 -5.10 12.99
C LYS A 511 5.23 -4.71 12.28
N LEU A 512 5.45 -5.13 11.04
CA LEU A 512 6.65 -4.79 10.26
C LEU A 512 6.37 -4.15 8.89
N PHE A 513 5.12 -4.12 8.44
CA PHE A 513 4.73 -3.57 7.14
C PHE A 513 3.40 -2.82 7.28
N LEU A 514 3.50 -1.51 7.54
CA LEU A 514 2.50 -0.46 7.28
C LEU A 514 3.11 0.86 7.78
N VAL A 515 3.35 1.79 6.86
CA VAL A 515 3.82 3.16 7.10
C VAL A 515 2.71 4.13 6.71
#